data_AF-A0A938RIT0-F1
#
_entry.id   AF-A0A938RIT0-F1
#
_cell.length_a   1.000
_cell.length_b   1.000
_cell.length_c   1.000
_cell.angle_alpha   90.00
_cell.angle_beta   90.00
_cell.angle_gamma   90.00
#
_symmetry.space_group_name_H-M   'P 1'
#
loop_
_entity.id
_entity.type
_entity.pdbx_description
1 polymer ?
#
loop_
_entity_poly.entity_id
_entity_poly.type
_entity_poly.pdbx_seq_one_letter_code
_entity_poly.pdbx_strand_id
1 'polypeptide(L)' 'MNLLLINYEYPPIGGGAATATAALAGHLISLGHRVTVLTSRF' A
#
# COMPACT_ATOMS: atom_id res chain seq x y z
N MET A 1 9.34 12.18 -0.26
CA MET A 1 7.99 12.77 -0.51
C MET A 1 6.97 12.06 0.37
N ASN A 2 5.80 12.67 0.58
CA ASN A 2 4.68 12.04 1.26
C ASN A 2 3.71 11.50 0.19
N LEU A 3 3.49 10.18 0.17
CA LEU A 3 2.68 9.49 -0.83
C LEU A 3 1.48 8.85 -0.16
N LEU A 4 0.29 9.07 -0.73
CA LEU A 4 -0.95 8.40 -0.32
C LEU A 4 -1.31 7.36 -1.38
N LEU A 5 -1.34 6.08 -0.98
CA LEU A 5 -1.87 5.00 -1.80
C LEU A 5 -3.31 4.71 -1.37
N ILE A 6 -4.24 4.79 -2.31
CA ILE A 6 -5.65 4.47 -2.06
C ILE A 6 -5.95 3.17 -2.78
N ASN A 7 -6.21 2.10 -2.01
CA ASN A 7 -6.61 0.82 -2.57
C ASN A 7 -7.54 0.11 -1.60
N TYR A 8 -8.67 -0.39 -2.10
CA TYR A 8 -9.64 -1.16 -1.31
C TYR A 8 -9.12 -2.56 -0.94
N GLU A 9 -8.06 -3.05 -1.59
CA GLU A 9 -7.32 -4.25 -1.23
C GLU A 9 -5.95 -3.91 -0.63
N TYR A 10 -5.71 -4.35 0.61
CA TYR A 10 -4.41 -4.26 1.27
C TYR A 10 -4.29 -5.33 2.36
N PRO A 11 -3.14 -6.02 2.55
CA PRO A 11 -3.05 -7.14 3.49
C PRO A 11 -3.50 -6.77 4.91
N PRO A 12 -4.23 -7.67 5.60
CA PRO A 12 -4.53 -9.06 5.23
C PRO A 12 -5.72 -9.24 4.27
N ILE A 13 -6.26 -8.16 3.73
CA ILE A 13 -7.52 -8.10 2.98
C ILE A 13 -7.24 -8.11 1.48
N GLY A 14 -7.95 -8.95 0.74
CA GLY A 14 -7.80 -9.05 -0.73
C GLY A 14 -6.82 -10.13 -1.17
N GLY A 15 -6.40 -10.08 -2.43
CA GLY A 15 -5.54 -11.09 -3.05
C GLY A 15 -4.34 -10.48 -3.79
N GLY A 16 -4.35 -10.60 -5.12
CA GLY A 16 -3.25 -10.13 -5.97
C GLY A 16 -3.02 -8.62 -5.84
N ALA A 17 -4.09 -7.81 -5.81
CA ALA A 17 -3.96 -6.36 -5.68
C ALA A 17 -3.47 -5.94 -4.29
N ALA A 18 -3.85 -6.66 -3.23
CA ALA A 18 -3.31 -6.45 -1.89
C ALA A 18 -1.78 -6.68 -1.87
N THR A 19 -1.34 -7.81 -2.43
CA THR A 19 0.08 -8.17 -2.52
C THR A 19 0.86 -7.13 -3.34
N ALA A 20 0.33 -6.73 -4.49
CA ALA A 20 0.95 -5.73 -5.35
C ALA A 20 1.07 -4.36 -4.64
N THR A 21 0.04 -3.94 -3.92
CA THR A 21 0.04 -2.66 -3.19
C THR A 21 1.05 -2.67 -2.04
N ALA A 22 1.14 -3.78 -1.30
CA ALA A 22 2.14 -3.94 -0.25
C ALA A 22 3.57 -3.92 -0.81
N ALA A 23 3.82 -4.62 -1.92
CA ALA A 23 5.13 -4.61 -2.59
C ALA A 23 5.50 -3.22 -3.10
N LEU A 24 4.56 -2.51 -3.74
CA LEU A 24 4.75 -1.14 -4.20
C LEU A 24 5.05 -0.20 -3.04
N ALA A 25 4.29 -0.26 -1.95
CA ALA A 25 4.51 0.55 -0.76
C ALA A 25 5.91 0.29 -0.17
N GLY A 26 6.31 -0.97 -0.04
CA GLY A 26 7.64 -1.35 0.44
C GLY A 26 8.77 -0.80 -0.44
N HIS A 27 8.62 -0.89 -1.76
CA HIS A 27 9.61 -0.33 -2.68
C HIS A 27 9.71 1.19 -2.58
N LEU A 28 8.59 1.91 -2.53
CA LEU A 28 8.58 3.36 -2.33
C LEU A 28 9.20 3.78 -1.00
N ILE A 29 8.97 3.03 0.08
CA ILE A 29 9.65 3.24 1.36
C ILE A 29 11.15 3.04 1.21
N SER A 30 11.59 2.00 0.50
CA SER A 30 13.03 1.72 0.28
C SER A 30 13.76 2.83 -0.49
N LEU A 31 13.03 3.59 -1.32
CA LEU A 31 13.54 4.77 -2.02
C LEU A 31 13.53 6.05 -1.16
N GLY A 32 13.14 5.97 0.11
CA GLY A 32 13.13 7.09 1.06
C GLY A 32 11.83 7.91 1.07
N HIS A 33 10.75 7.41 0.46
CA HIS A 33 9.44 8.07 0.55
C HIS A 33 8.71 7.68 1.85
N ARG A 34 7.88 8.59 2.38
CA ARG A 34 6.91 8.27 3.43
C ARG A 34 5.61 7.88 2.74
N VAL A 35 5.13 6.68 3.01
CA VAL A 35 3.93 6.11 2.38
C VAL A 35 2.84 5.93 3.44
N THR A 36 1.64 6.41 3.15
CA THR A 36 0.41 6.12 3.89
C THR A 36 -0.52 5.33 2.97
N VAL A 37 -1.10 4.25 3.47
CA VAL A 37 -2.10 3.48 2.73
C VAL A 37 -3.47 3.75 3.33
N LEU A 38 -4.39 4.25 2.51
CA LEU A 38 -5.82 4.30 2.82
C LEU A 38 -6.47 3.07 2.19
N THR A 39 -7.06 2.24 3.03
CA THR A 39 -7.70 1.00 2.61
C THR A 39 -9.05 0.78 3.29
N SER A 40 -9.76 -0.26 2.84
CA SER A 40 -11.05 -0.65 3.37
C SER A 40 -10.94 -1.05 4.85
N ARG A 41 -11.97 -0.74 5.62
CA ARG A 41 -12.18 -1.27 6.98
C ARG A 41 -13.46 -2.09 6.98
N PHE A 42 -13.41 -3.28 7.56
CA PHE A 42 -14.55 -4.17 7.75
C PHE A 42 -14.46 -4.94 9.06
#